data_AF-A0A841Z602-F1
#
_entry.id   AF-A0A841Z602-F1
#
_cell.length_a   1.000
_cell.length_b   1.000
_cell.length_c   1.000
_cell.angle_alpha   90.00
_cell.angle_beta   90.00
_cell.angle_gamma   90.00
#
_symmetry.space_group_name_H-M   'P 1'
#
loop_
_entity.id
_entity.type
_entity.pdbx_description
1 polymer ?
#
loop_
_entity_poly.entity_id
_entity_poly.type
_entity_poly.pdbx_seq_one_letter_code
_entity_poly.pdbx_strand_id
1 'polypeptide(L)'
;MDNLARSFYHYLMTYRDTIKRDAATKFANDAFKDHSFPKQSTDYYELCEYLELNASYIPSMTLFDDVWSQYILDEEKNGRR
;
A
#
# COMPACT_ATOMS: atom_id res chain seq x y z
N MET A 1 16.78 -9.43 -2.78
CA MET A 1 15.66 -8.48 -2.56
C MET A 1 15.86 -7.41 -3.59
N ASP A 2 15.05 -7.42 -4.64
CA ASP A 2 15.11 -6.42 -5.69
C ASP A 2 14.90 -5.03 -5.06
N ASN A 3 15.73 -4.07 -5.43
CA ASN A 3 15.67 -2.72 -4.89
C ASN A 3 14.45 -2.01 -5.50
N LEU A 4 13.31 -2.07 -4.82
CA LEU A 4 12.06 -1.44 -5.25
C LEU A 4 12.25 0.08 -5.34
N ALA A 5 11.83 0.68 -6.45
CA ALA A 5 12.15 2.07 -6.77
C ALA A 5 11.30 3.07 -5.98
N ARG A 6 10.08 2.70 -5.62
CA ARG A 6 9.18 3.47 -4.74
C ARG A 6 8.78 2.64 -3.55
N SER A 7 8.38 3.27 -2.44
CA SER A 7 7.77 2.55 -1.31
C SER A 7 6.33 2.13 -1.63
N PHE A 8 5.82 1.14 -0.88
CA PHE A 8 4.42 0.74 -1.00
C PHE A 8 3.47 1.91 -0.74
N TYR A 9 3.79 2.78 0.22
CA TYR A 9 3.00 3.97 0.48
C TYR A 9 2.90 4.88 -0.74
N HIS A 10 4.03 5.18 -1.41
CA HIS A 10 4.01 6.03 -2.60
C HIS A 10 3.17 5.41 -3.73
N TYR A 11 3.23 4.09 -3.91
CA TYR A 11 2.35 3.39 -4.83
C TYR A 11 0.87 3.51 -4.42
N LEU A 12 0.56 3.25 -3.16
CA LEU A 12 -0.80 3.28 -2.64
C LEU A 12 -1.45 4.66 -2.85
N MET A 13 -0.67 5.74 -2.81
CA MET A 13 -1.16 7.10 -3.08
C MET A 13 -1.69 7.28 -4.51
N THR A 14 -1.37 6.40 -5.47
CA THR A 14 -1.97 6.42 -6.82
C THR A 14 -3.47 6.06 -6.82
N TYR A 15 -3.96 5.39 -5.77
CA TYR A 15 -5.37 5.05 -5.58
C TYR A 15 -6.16 6.14 -4.84
N ARG A 16 -5.51 7.21 -4.36
CA ARG A 16 -6.23 8.28 -3.65
C ARG A 16 -7.17 9.03 -4.59
N ASP A 17 -8.41 9.12 -4.17
CA ASP A 17 -9.47 9.81 -4.90
C ASP A 17 -10.54 10.25 -3.88
N THR A 18 -11.03 11.49 -3.98
CA THR A 18 -12.01 12.04 -3.03
C THR A 18 -13.45 11.62 -3.35
N ILE A 19 -13.69 11.10 -4.55
CA ILE A 19 -15.02 10.76 -5.08
C ILE A 19 -15.21 9.24 -5.06
N LYS A 20 -14.23 8.46 -5.53
CA LYS A 20 -14.31 7.00 -5.56
C LYS A 20 -14.41 6.40 -4.15
N ARG A 21 -15.09 5.25 -4.06
CA ARG A 21 -15.43 4.60 -2.79
C ARG A 21 -15.09 3.10 -2.78
N ASP A 22 -14.32 2.62 -3.76
CA ASP A 22 -13.85 1.23 -3.74
C ASP A 22 -12.87 1.00 -2.58
N ALA A 23 -12.65 -0.27 -2.25
CA ALA A 23 -11.89 -0.67 -1.07
C ALA A 23 -10.43 -0.17 -1.13
N ALA A 24 -9.78 -0.22 -2.29
CA ALA A 24 -8.40 0.24 -2.46
C ALA A 24 -8.31 1.77 -2.31
N THR A 25 -9.26 2.52 -2.90
CA THR A 25 -9.35 3.97 -2.70
C THR A 25 -9.56 4.32 -1.22
N LYS A 26 -10.45 3.60 -0.51
CA LYS A 26 -10.65 3.81 0.93
C LYS A 26 -9.37 3.55 1.72
N PHE A 27 -8.70 2.43 1.45
CA PHE A 27 -7.43 2.09 2.09
C PHE A 27 -6.38 3.19 1.87
N ALA A 28 -6.21 3.66 0.64
CA ALA A 28 -5.27 4.74 0.32
C ALA A 28 -5.60 6.05 1.03
N ASN A 29 -6.88 6.43 1.08
CA ASN A 29 -7.32 7.64 1.76
C ASN A 29 -7.15 7.57 3.28
N ASP A 30 -7.33 6.39 3.88
CA ASP A 30 -7.17 6.21 5.32
C ASP A 30 -5.69 6.10 5.71
N ALA A 31 -4.88 5.37 4.93
CA ALA A 31 -3.42 5.34 5.10
C ALA A 31 -2.77 6.73 4.91
N PHE A 32 -3.36 7.59 4.08
CA PHE A 32 -2.91 8.98 3.95
C PHE A 32 -3.14 9.80 5.23
N LYS A 33 -4.25 9.56 5.94
CA LYS A 33 -4.58 10.23 7.20
C LYS A 33 -3.82 9.64 8.39
N ASP A 34 -3.31 8.43 8.24
CA ASP A 34 -2.45 7.76 9.19
C ASP A 34 -1.02 8.34 9.13
N HIS A 35 -0.69 9.18 10.11
CA HIS A 35 0.62 9.81 10.19
C HIS A 35 1.72 8.84 10.63
N SER A 36 1.35 7.74 11.27
CA SER A 36 2.26 6.71 11.78
C SER A 36 2.56 5.63 10.74
N PHE A 37 1.86 5.63 9.60
CA PHE A 37 2.07 4.67 8.53
C PHE A 37 3.56 4.64 8.11
N PRO A 38 4.18 3.47 7.93
CA PRO A 38 5.59 3.37 7.55
C PRO A 38 5.81 3.76 6.07
N LYS A 39 5.84 5.07 5.80
CA LYS A 39 5.82 5.65 4.43
C LYS A 39 7.03 5.27 3.56
N GLN A 40 8.12 4.84 4.17
CA GLN A 40 9.34 4.46 3.45
C GLN A 40 9.51 2.95 3.30
N SER A 41 8.66 2.14 3.95
CA SER A 41 8.81 0.70 3.91
C SER A 41 8.49 0.14 2.52
N THR A 42 9.36 -0.76 2.10
CA THR A 42 9.21 -1.64 0.93
C THR A 42 9.17 -3.11 1.37
N ASP A 43 9.11 -3.38 2.67
CA ASP A 43 9.13 -4.73 3.23
C ASP A 43 7.71 -5.20 3.52
N TYR A 44 7.35 -6.36 2.96
CA TYR A 44 6.02 -6.93 3.10
C TYR A 44 5.68 -7.25 4.56
N TYR A 45 6.62 -7.82 5.30
CA TYR A 45 6.38 -8.29 6.66
C TYR A 45 6.24 -7.12 7.64
N GLU A 46 7.08 -6.10 7.50
CA GLU A 46 6.96 -4.86 8.29
C GLU A 46 5.59 -4.19 8.08
N LEU A 47 5.14 -4.10 6.83
CA LEU A 47 3.84 -3.53 6.50
C LEU A 47 2.68 -4.41 7.00
N CYS A 48 2.79 -5.73 6.86
CA CYS A 48 1.81 -6.68 7.36
C CYS A 48 1.64 -6.56 8.87
N GLU A 49 2.73 -6.60 9.63
CA GLU A 49 2.74 -6.45 11.08
C GLU A 49 2.16 -5.10 11.50
N TYR A 50 2.56 -4.01 10.84
CA TYR A 50 2.00 -2.69 11.11
C TYR A 50 0.48 -2.66 10.91
N LEU A 51 -0.01 -3.21 9.81
CA LEU A 51 -1.43 -3.19 9.47
C LEU A 51 -2.25 -4.02 10.47
N GLU A 52 -1.78 -5.21 10.83
CA GLU A 52 -2.46 -6.08 11.81
C GLU A 52 -2.54 -5.45 13.21
N LEU A 53 -1.48 -4.74 13.63
CA LEU A 53 -1.40 -4.18 14.98
C LEU A 53 -1.99 -2.77 15.10
N ASN A 54 -1.94 -1.96 14.04
CA ASN A 54 -2.21 -0.51 14.13
C ASN A 54 -3.31 -0.02 13.19
N ALA A 55 -3.63 -0.73 12.10
CA ALA A 55 -4.49 -0.20 11.04
C ALA A 55 -5.95 -0.71 11.14
N SER A 56 -6.69 -0.26 12.15
CA SER A 56 -8.13 -0.59 12.30
C SER A 56 -9.02 -0.14 11.14
N TYR A 57 -8.49 0.69 10.22
CA TYR A 57 -9.21 1.19 9.05
C TYR A 57 -9.16 0.25 7.84
N ILE A 58 -8.24 -0.74 7.82
CA ILE A 58 -8.20 -1.72 6.74
C ILE A 58 -9.28 -2.78 6.99
N PRO A 59 -10.20 -3.00 6.03
CA PRO A 59 -11.33 -3.90 6.24
C PRO A 59 -10.93 -5.39 6.21
N SER A 60 -9.79 -5.73 5.60
CA SER A 60 -9.26 -7.10 5.52
C SER A 60 -7.81 -7.08 5.10
N MET A 61 -6.99 -8.01 5.62
CA MET A 61 -5.63 -8.25 5.13
C MET A 61 -5.61 -8.75 3.69
N THR A 62 -6.66 -9.42 3.21
CA THR A 62 -6.78 -9.80 1.79
C THR A 62 -6.73 -8.58 0.86
N LEU A 63 -7.29 -7.44 1.28
CA LEU A 63 -7.20 -6.21 0.49
C LEU A 63 -5.76 -5.71 0.39
N PHE A 64 -4.99 -5.82 1.48
CA PHE A 64 -3.57 -5.48 1.47
C PHE A 64 -2.81 -6.41 0.52
N ASP A 65 -3.02 -7.72 0.61
CA ASP A 65 -2.36 -8.73 -0.24
C ASP A 65 -2.64 -8.49 -1.74
N ASP A 66 -3.87 -8.13 -2.07
CA ASP A 66 -4.29 -7.81 -3.45
C ASP A 66 -3.59 -6.55 -3.98
N VAL A 67 -3.52 -5.49 -3.18
CA VAL A 67 -2.87 -4.24 -3.56
C VAL A 67 -1.35 -4.40 -3.60
N TRP A 68 -0.77 -5.19 -2.68
CA TRP A 68 0.63 -5.56 -2.69
C TRP A 68 1.03 -6.32 -3.96
N SER A 69 0.20 -7.28 -4.37
CA SER A 69 0.45 -8.04 -5.60
C SER A 69 0.48 -7.11 -6.83
N GLN A 70 -0.43 -6.13 -6.90
CA GLN A 70 -0.44 -5.13 -7.98
C GLN A 70 0.77 -4.19 -7.93
N TYR A 71 1.21 -3.82 -6.72
CA TYR A 71 2.41 -3.02 -6.50
C TYR A 71 3.66 -3.69 -7.08
N ILE A 72 3.88 -4.96 -6.76
CA ILE A 72 5.03 -5.73 -7.25
C ILE A 72 5.00 -5.84 -8.78
N LEU A 73 3.84 -6.16 -9.37
CA LEU A 73 3.69 -6.23 -10.83
C LEU A 73 4.02 -4.90 -11.53
N ASP A 74 3.61 -3.78 -10.95
CA ASP A 74 3.91 -2.46 -11.51
C ASP A 74 5.38 -2.07 -11.35
N GLU A 75 6.01 -2.40 -10.22
CA GLU A 75 7.46 -2.21 -10.02
C GLU A 75 8.30 -3.03 -11.01
N GLU A 76 7.94 -4.30 -11.23
CA GLU A 76 8.61 -5.12 -12.25
C GLU A 76 8.44 -4.55 -13.66
N LYS A 77 7.27 -4.01 -13.98
CA LYS A 77 7.02 -3.39 -15.29
C LYS A 77 7.83 -2.11 -15.46
N ASN A 78 7.98 -1.31 -14.41
CA ASN A 78 8.73 -0.06 -14.44
C ASN A 78 10.25 -0.31 -14.45
N GLY A 79 10.75 -1.36 -13.79
CA GLY A 79 12.16 -1.75 -13.84
C GLY A 79 12.61 -2.38 -15.16
N ARG A 80 11.68 -2.80 -16.03
CA ARG A 80 11.94 -3.31 -17.39
C ARG A 80 11.94 -2.22 -18.47
N ARG A 81 11.68 -0.96 -18.11
CA ARG A 81 11.71 0.20 -19.01
C ARG A 81 13.03 0.94 -18.91
#